data_AF-A0A1I6FI02-F1
#
_entry.id   AF-A0A1I6FI02-F1
#
_cell.length_a   1.000
_cell.length_b   1.000
_cell.length_c   1.000
_cell.angle_alpha   90.00
_cell.angle_beta   90.00
_cell.angle_gamma   90.00
#
_symmetry.space_group_name_H-M   'P 1'
#
loop_
_entity.id
_entity.type
_entity.pdbx_description
1 polymer ?
#
loop_
_entity_poly.entity_id
_entity_poly.type
_entity_poly.pdbx_seq_one_letter_code
_entity_poly.pdbx_strand_id
1 'polypeptide(L)'
;MEAARARGAARWAAAGDFPEQEQKPPGRPLKPRAAAIAAIAALLVLGGIAIVTFNGGSGGGATDIAQPSHSYIPGLITPPEELPEESTSNGMNPTLASSALGLIPTTTQNVAPPPAGDTGRAPSGAKSFTTGPGCGGYSNVGSYRDGRKGWVDHGDGKCGSAFVSIPMSGDARRDDSSAYGQWTFAVTGTCDVSVHVPNGSLEEVGGNPTVYYVFDRAGVGGTPLASFAIKQVDKRGQWVGVGKFKASGNLTVQLLTRGQDWNSSGPTYAHHAASAIKADCTA
;
A
#
# COMPACT_ATOMS: atom_id res chain seq x y z
N MET A 1 -20.77 -21.48 -1.63
CA MET A 1 -19.44 -20.85 -1.45
C MET A 1 -18.40 -21.40 -2.43
N GLU A 2 -18.47 -22.67 -2.82
CA GLU A 2 -17.53 -23.32 -3.74
C GLU A 2 -17.59 -22.79 -5.19
N ALA A 3 -18.78 -22.51 -5.70
CA ALA A 3 -18.98 -21.92 -7.03
C ALA A 3 -18.44 -20.47 -7.18
N ALA A 4 -18.33 -19.73 -6.07
CA ALA A 4 -17.76 -18.38 -6.08
C ALA A 4 -16.21 -18.41 -6.11
N ARG A 5 -15.60 -19.39 -5.41
CA ARG A 5 -14.16 -19.67 -5.50
C ARG A 5 -13.74 -20.08 -6.92
N ALA A 6 -14.55 -20.89 -7.60
CA ALA A 6 -14.28 -21.33 -8.96
C ALA A 6 -14.28 -20.17 -9.98
N ARG A 7 -15.17 -19.18 -9.82
CA ARG A 7 -15.21 -18.00 -10.70
C ARG A 7 -14.06 -17.04 -10.47
N GLY A 8 -13.58 -16.93 -9.23
CA GLY A 8 -12.32 -16.27 -8.91
C GLY A 8 -11.15 -16.96 -9.61
N ALA A 9 -10.99 -18.27 -9.40
CA ALA A 9 -9.94 -19.10 -10.02
C ALA A 9 -9.90 -19.02 -11.55
N ALA A 10 -11.06 -19.01 -12.22
CA ALA A 10 -11.13 -18.91 -13.68
C ALA A 10 -10.68 -17.53 -14.21
N ARG A 11 -10.90 -16.45 -13.44
CA ARG A 11 -10.36 -15.13 -13.77
C ARG A 11 -8.84 -15.05 -13.57
N TRP A 12 -8.29 -15.82 -12.64
CA TRP A 12 -6.84 -15.94 -12.43
C TRP A 12 -6.13 -16.69 -13.57
N ALA A 13 -6.76 -17.72 -14.15
CA ALA A 13 -6.17 -18.49 -15.25
C ALA A 13 -6.15 -17.72 -16.58
N ALA A 14 -7.22 -16.97 -16.89
CA ALA A 14 -7.34 -16.22 -18.15
C ALA A 14 -6.41 -14.99 -18.26
N ALA A 15 -5.72 -14.61 -17.18
CA ALA A 15 -4.76 -13.50 -17.17
C ALA A 15 -3.31 -13.95 -17.46
N GLY A 16 -3.08 -15.25 -17.72
CA GLY A 16 -1.76 -15.83 -18.02
C GLY A 16 -1.50 -16.11 -19.50
N ASP A 17 -2.50 -16.00 -20.36
CA ASP A 17 -2.33 -16.26 -21.79
C ASP A 17 -1.87 -14.98 -22.51
N PHE A 18 -0.55 -14.87 -22.67
CA PHE A 18 0.01 -14.01 -23.70
C PHE A 18 -0.59 -14.41 -25.06
N PRO A 19 -0.97 -13.46 -25.95
CA PRO A 19 -1.17 -13.82 -27.34
C PRO A 19 0.16 -14.37 -27.85
N GLU A 20 0.15 -15.65 -28.21
CA GLU A 20 1.19 -16.31 -28.98
C GLU A 20 1.56 -15.38 -30.13
N GLN A 21 2.82 -14.93 -30.18
CA GLN A 21 3.29 -14.16 -31.32
C GLN A 21 3.11 -15.04 -32.55
N GLU A 22 2.14 -14.66 -33.38
CA GLU A 22 1.91 -15.28 -34.67
C GLU A 22 3.23 -15.24 -35.45
N GLN A 23 3.88 -16.40 -35.55
CA GLN A 23 5.12 -16.55 -36.31
C GLN A 23 4.81 -16.15 -37.75
N LYS A 24 5.35 -15.00 -38.15
CA LYS A 24 5.31 -14.53 -39.53
C LYS A 24 5.84 -15.67 -40.42
N PRO A 25 5.04 -16.17 -41.39
CA PRO A 25 5.48 -17.27 -42.22
C PRO A 25 6.70 -16.85 -43.05
N PRO A 26 7.64 -17.78 -43.33
CA PRO A 26 8.84 -17.46 -44.10
C PRO A 26 8.44 -16.95 -45.49
N GLY A 27 8.98 -15.78 -45.84
CA GLY A 27 8.69 -15.09 -47.09
C GLY A 27 8.98 -15.97 -48.31
N ARG A 28 7.97 -16.14 -49.17
CA ARG A 28 8.17 -16.75 -50.49
C ARG A 28 9.00 -15.82 -51.39
N PRO A 29 9.89 -16.36 -52.23
CA PRO A 29 10.66 -15.57 -53.18
C PRO A 29 9.74 -15.03 -54.29
N LEU A 30 9.62 -13.72 -54.40
CA LEU A 30 8.91 -13.06 -55.50
C LEU A 30 9.80 -13.04 -56.75
N LYS A 31 9.33 -13.68 -57.84
CA LYS A 31 9.89 -13.55 -59.19
C LYS A 31 9.61 -12.14 -59.75
N PRO A 32 10.50 -11.61 -60.59
CA PRO A 32 10.48 -10.21 -61.02
C PRO A 32 9.50 -10.04 -62.18
N ARG A 33 8.58 -9.08 -62.08
CA ARG A 33 8.15 -8.20 -63.18
C ARG A 33 7.09 -7.21 -62.69
N ALA A 34 7.24 -5.98 -63.17
CA ALA A 34 6.45 -4.77 -62.92
C ALA A 34 6.77 -4.00 -61.61
N ALA A 35 7.89 -3.27 -61.64
CA ALA A 35 8.18 -2.18 -60.73
C ALA A 35 7.90 -0.83 -61.40
N ALA A 36 7.04 -0.03 -60.78
CA ALA A 36 6.95 1.43 -60.85
C ALA A 36 6.19 1.81 -59.56
N ILE A 37 6.60 2.74 -58.69
CA ILE A 37 6.95 4.14 -58.92
C ILE A 37 7.84 4.66 -57.76
N ALA A 38 8.96 5.29 -58.14
CA ALA A 38 9.69 6.45 -57.58
C ALA A 38 9.91 6.66 -56.04
N ALA A 39 11.14 6.39 -55.58
CA ALA A 39 12.22 7.31 -55.13
C ALA A 39 11.85 8.83 -54.99
N ILE A 40 12.23 9.66 -54.00
CA ILE A 40 13.52 10.10 -53.37
C ILE A 40 13.08 11.20 -52.34
N ALA A 41 13.62 11.44 -51.13
CA ALA A 41 15.00 11.77 -50.80
C ALA A 41 15.26 11.71 -49.29
N ALA A 42 16.44 11.19 -48.93
CA ALA A 42 17.16 11.57 -47.73
C ALA A 42 18.48 12.20 -48.18
N LEU A 43 18.82 13.36 -47.62
CA LEU A 43 20.18 13.79 -47.21
C LEU A 43 20.19 15.29 -46.97
N LEU A 44 20.57 15.69 -45.75
CA LEU A 44 21.55 16.75 -45.52
C LEU A 44 22.10 16.61 -44.09
N VAL A 45 23.36 16.16 -44.00
CA VAL A 45 24.23 16.31 -42.84
C VAL A 45 25.19 17.44 -43.17
N LEU A 46 25.33 18.43 -42.27
CA LEU A 46 26.59 19.05 -41.79
C LEU A 46 26.38 20.51 -41.33
N GLY A 47 26.81 20.79 -40.10
CA GLY A 47 27.50 22.05 -39.75
C GLY A 47 26.79 23.02 -38.81
N GLY A 48 27.23 23.08 -37.55
CA GLY A 48 26.93 24.22 -36.66
C GLY A 48 27.18 23.95 -35.17
N ILE A 49 28.45 23.98 -34.74
CA ILE A 49 28.81 24.13 -33.32
C ILE A 49 28.52 25.57 -32.89
N ALA A 50 27.67 25.75 -31.89
CA ALA A 50 27.67 26.94 -31.04
C ALA A 50 27.39 26.51 -29.59
N ILE A 51 28.41 26.70 -28.75
CA ILE A 51 28.40 26.54 -27.31
C ILE A 51 27.41 27.56 -26.73
N VAL A 52 26.35 27.08 -26.05
CA VAL A 52 25.56 27.91 -25.12
C VAL A 52 25.67 27.29 -23.74
N THR A 53 26.38 28.01 -22.89
CA THR A 53 26.47 27.85 -21.44
C THR A 53 25.09 27.83 -20.79
N PHE A 54 24.76 26.78 -20.05
CA PHE A 54 23.76 26.85 -18.98
C PHE A 54 24.42 26.52 -17.65
N ASN A 55 24.87 27.58 -17.01
CA ASN A 55 25.01 27.67 -15.57
C ASN A 55 23.61 28.04 -15.03
N GLY A 56 23.11 27.33 -14.02
CA GLY A 56 21.85 27.70 -13.37
C GLY A 56 21.09 26.52 -12.81
N GLY A 57 21.44 26.10 -11.60
CA GLY A 57 20.56 25.27 -10.79
C GLY A 57 19.29 26.02 -10.39
N SER A 58 18.21 25.28 -10.15
CA SER A 58 17.25 25.56 -9.09
C SER A 58 16.22 24.43 -8.98
N GLY A 59 16.19 23.86 -7.78
CA GLY A 59 15.11 23.12 -7.12
C GLY A 59 13.92 22.62 -7.94
N GLY A 60 13.95 21.33 -8.25
CA GLY A 60 12.72 20.54 -8.42
C GLY A 60 12.38 19.90 -7.09
N GLY A 61 11.54 20.56 -6.29
CA GLY A 61 11.08 20.06 -5.01
C GLY A 61 10.35 18.74 -5.16
N ALA A 62 11.04 17.64 -4.87
CA ALA A 62 10.40 16.53 -4.19
C ALA A 62 9.79 17.14 -2.93
N THR A 63 8.47 17.14 -2.84
CA THR A 63 7.81 17.38 -1.57
C THR A 63 8.16 16.18 -0.71
N ASP A 64 9.28 16.28 0.01
CA ASP A 64 9.54 15.50 1.20
C ASP A 64 8.34 15.73 2.10
N ILE A 65 7.38 14.81 2.04
CA ILE A 65 6.36 14.71 3.05
C ILE A 65 7.14 14.33 4.30
N ALA A 66 7.44 15.33 5.12
CA ALA A 66 8.05 15.13 6.43
C ALA A 66 7.24 14.04 7.16
N GLN A 67 7.86 12.89 7.38
CA GLN A 67 7.27 11.82 8.18
C GLN A 67 7.03 12.39 9.58
N PRO A 68 5.76 12.49 10.05
CA PRO A 68 5.51 13.02 11.37
C PRO A 68 6.08 12.07 12.42
N SER A 69 6.66 12.66 13.46
CA SER A 69 7.03 11.96 14.70
C SER A 69 5.83 11.21 15.25
N HIS A 70 6.06 9.93 15.54
CA HIS A 70 5.05 8.92 15.84
C HIS A 70 4.08 9.34 16.96
N SER A 71 2.79 9.38 16.65
CA SER A 71 1.74 9.35 17.66
C SER A 71 1.62 7.90 18.15
N TYR A 72 2.15 7.63 19.34
CA TYR A 72 2.16 6.32 19.99
C TYR A 72 0.72 5.79 20.19
N ILE A 73 0.39 4.67 19.54
CA ILE A 73 -0.80 3.86 19.84
C ILE A 73 -0.31 2.48 20.32
N PRO A 74 -0.57 2.09 21.58
CA PRO A 74 -0.20 0.77 22.08
C PRO A 74 -0.84 -0.35 21.24
N GLY A 75 -0.01 -1.26 20.67
CA GLY A 75 -0.47 -2.48 19.99
C GLY A 75 -0.36 -2.49 18.45
N LEU A 76 0.14 -1.43 17.83
CA LEU A 76 0.46 -1.38 16.39
C LEU A 76 1.99 -1.38 16.22
N ILE A 77 2.50 -2.20 15.31
CA ILE A 77 3.95 -2.41 15.11
C ILE A 77 4.60 -1.08 14.71
N THR A 78 5.54 -0.60 15.54
CA THR A 78 6.45 0.48 15.20
C THR A 78 7.35 0.02 14.05
N PRO A 79 7.48 0.79 12.95
CA PRO A 79 8.54 0.55 11.97
C PRO A 79 9.90 0.57 12.67
N PRO A 80 10.87 -0.26 12.25
CA PRO A 80 12.21 -0.19 12.80
C PRO A 80 12.80 1.20 12.52
N GLU A 81 13.06 1.94 13.60
CA GLU A 81 13.81 3.19 13.58
C GLU A 81 15.21 2.95 12.99
N GLU A 82 15.68 3.90 12.18
CA GLU A 82 17.03 3.89 11.60
C GLU A 82 18.07 3.81 12.73
N LEU A 83 18.76 2.68 12.82
CA LEU A 83 20.01 2.59 13.56
C LEU A 83 21.12 3.25 12.73
N PRO A 84 22.01 4.05 13.36
CA PRO A 84 23.14 4.64 12.65
C PRO A 84 24.09 3.54 12.14
N GLU A 85 24.68 3.77 10.97
CA GLU A 85 25.67 2.89 10.35
C GLU A 85 26.88 2.70 11.28
N GLU A 86 27.01 1.51 11.87
CA GLU A 86 28.19 1.18 12.66
C GLU A 86 29.30 0.61 11.77
N SER A 87 30.39 1.36 11.72
CA SER A 87 31.62 1.07 11.00
C SER A 87 32.39 -0.08 11.68
N THR A 88 33.04 -0.91 10.87
CA THR A 88 33.94 -2.01 11.26
C THR A 88 35.04 -1.63 12.26
N SER A 89 35.27 -2.41 13.33
CA SER A 89 36.46 -3.30 13.47
C SER A 89 36.63 -3.90 14.89
N ASN A 90 37.21 -5.11 14.89
CA ASN A 90 37.98 -5.79 15.93
C ASN A 90 37.25 -6.46 17.11
N GLY A 91 37.44 -7.78 17.19
CA GLY A 91 36.86 -8.64 18.21
C GLY A 91 37.79 -8.96 19.39
N MET A 92 37.22 -9.64 20.38
CA MET A 92 37.86 -10.73 21.12
C MET A 92 36.82 -11.50 21.96
N ASN A 93 36.84 -12.82 21.75
CA ASN A 93 36.65 -13.95 22.67
C ASN A 93 35.40 -14.09 23.58
N PRO A 94 34.68 -15.23 23.52
CA PRO A 94 33.66 -15.59 24.51
C PRO A 94 34.30 -16.28 25.72
N THR A 95 33.47 -16.55 26.73
CA THR A 95 33.73 -17.34 27.96
C THR A 95 34.14 -16.50 29.17
N LEU A 96 33.16 -16.25 30.06
CA LEU A 96 33.18 -16.18 31.52
C LEU A 96 31.81 -15.58 31.92
N ALA A 97 31.04 -16.04 32.89
CA ALA A 97 30.95 -17.25 33.65
C ALA A 97 29.58 -17.15 34.32
N SER A 98 28.79 -18.23 34.30
CA SER A 98 27.63 -18.38 35.16
C SER A 98 28.07 -18.31 36.62
N SER A 99 27.39 -17.50 37.44
CA SER A 99 27.08 -17.78 38.85
C SER A 99 26.36 -16.58 39.47
N ALA A 100 25.08 -16.74 39.81
CA ALA A 100 24.48 -16.35 41.09
C ALA A 100 22.96 -16.56 41.04
N LEU A 101 22.54 -17.77 41.41
CA LEU A 101 21.23 -17.97 42.02
C LEU A 101 21.25 -17.30 43.40
N GLY A 102 20.30 -16.42 43.67
CA GLY A 102 20.12 -15.86 45.01
C GLY A 102 19.11 -14.73 45.10
N LEU A 103 17.91 -15.10 45.58
CA LEU A 103 16.98 -14.29 46.40
C LEU A 103 16.02 -13.32 45.67
N ILE A 104 14.78 -13.81 45.48
CA ILE A 104 13.52 -13.03 45.50
C ILE A 104 13.17 -12.73 46.98
N PRO A 105 12.39 -11.67 47.35
CA PRO A 105 11.02 -11.47 46.83
C PRO A 105 10.50 -10.02 46.69
N THR A 106 9.31 -9.95 46.06
CA THR A 106 8.23 -8.94 46.14
C THR A 106 8.41 -7.57 45.48
N THR A 107 7.81 -7.45 44.29
CA THR A 107 6.71 -6.52 44.04
C THR A 107 5.74 -7.14 43.03
N THR A 108 4.58 -7.54 43.52
CA THR A 108 3.42 -7.91 42.71
C THR A 108 2.88 -6.64 42.06
N GLN A 109 3.44 -6.25 40.91
CA GLN A 109 2.74 -5.29 40.05
C GLN A 109 1.58 -6.05 39.39
N ASN A 110 0.37 -5.73 39.84
CA ASN A 110 -0.86 -6.00 39.11
C ASN A 110 -0.67 -5.55 37.66
N VAL A 111 -0.39 -6.49 36.76
CA VAL A 111 -0.62 -6.29 35.34
C VAL A 111 -2.13 -6.18 35.20
N ALA A 112 -2.61 -4.95 35.02
CA ALA A 112 -3.99 -4.71 34.64
C ALA A 112 -4.32 -5.59 33.42
N PRO A 113 -5.47 -6.28 33.39
CA PRO A 113 -5.88 -7.01 32.21
C PRO A 113 -5.88 -6.06 31.00
N PRO A 114 -5.55 -6.53 29.78
CA PRO A 114 -5.78 -5.74 28.58
C PRO A 114 -7.25 -5.27 28.58
N PRO A 115 -7.56 -4.02 28.18
CA PRO A 115 -8.94 -3.56 28.16
C PRO A 115 -9.76 -4.55 27.32
N ALA A 116 -10.70 -5.20 28.01
CA ALA A 116 -11.69 -6.07 27.37
C ALA A 116 -12.40 -5.25 26.29
N GLY A 117 -12.55 -5.84 25.11
CA GLY A 117 -13.13 -5.20 23.95
C GLY A 117 -14.41 -4.46 24.31
N ASP A 118 -14.39 -3.15 24.09
CA ASP A 118 -15.51 -2.27 24.38
C ASP A 118 -16.67 -2.69 23.46
N THR A 119 -17.69 -3.29 24.06
CA THR A 119 -18.88 -3.80 23.37
C THR A 119 -19.72 -2.63 22.89
N GLY A 120 -19.36 -2.06 21.74
CA GLY A 120 -20.28 -1.75 20.64
C GLY A 120 -21.41 -0.76 20.89
N ARG A 121 -21.38 0.09 21.93
CA ARG A 121 -22.34 1.19 22.06
C ARG A 121 -21.69 2.52 21.68
N ALA A 122 -22.04 2.99 20.49
CA ALA A 122 -21.67 4.33 20.06
C ALA A 122 -22.17 5.37 21.09
N PRO A 123 -21.32 6.34 21.52
CA PRO A 123 -21.73 7.40 22.43
C PRO A 123 -22.99 8.12 21.90
N SER A 124 -23.86 8.59 22.79
CA SER A 124 -25.05 9.36 22.39
C SER A 124 -24.64 10.55 21.53
N GLY A 125 -25.19 10.66 20.31
CA GLY A 125 -24.83 11.70 19.34
C GLY A 125 -23.74 11.31 18.34
N ALA A 126 -23.19 10.08 18.43
CA ALA A 126 -22.25 9.57 17.44
C ALA A 126 -22.95 9.25 16.11
N LYS A 127 -22.36 9.69 15.00
CA LYS A 127 -22.76 9.33 13.63
C LYS A 127 -21.74 8.36 13.04
N SER A 128 -22.23 7.27 12.46
CA SER A 128 -21.40 6.25 11.81
C SER A 128 -21.38 6.46 10.30
N PHE A 129 -20.19 6.47 9.72
CA PHE A 129 -19.97 6.61 8.28
C PHE A 129 -19.10 5.45 7.80
N THR A 130 -19.44 4.85 6.67
CA THR A 130 -18.61 3.82 6.03
C THR A 130 -18.30 4.23 4.60
N THR A 131 -17.03 4.18 4.22
CA THR A 131 -16.54 4.45 2.87
C THR A 131 -15.68 3.29 2.40
N GLY A 132 -15.44 3.19 1.10
CA GLY A 132 -14.68 2.08 0.52
C GLY A 132 -15.25 1.62 -0.81
N PRO A 133 -14.64 0.59 -1.43
CA PRO A 133 -15.19 -0.07 -2.60
C PRO A 133 -16.67 -0.45 -2.37
N GLY A 134 -17.54 0.03 -3.25
CA GLY A 134 -19.00 -0.18 -3.16
C GLY A 134 -19.76 0.66 -2.12
N CYS A 135 -19.06 1.41 -1.25
CA CYS A 135 -19.66 2.31 -0.24
C CYS A 135 -19.63 3.79 -0.66
N GLY A 136 -18.88 4.14 -1.70
CA GLY A 136 -18.58 5.52 -2.05
C GLY A 136 -17.42 6.09 -1.20
N GLY A 137 -17.01 7.31 -1.53
CA GLY A 137 -15.93 8.01 -0.84
C GLY A 137 -14.56 7.32 -0.95
N TYR A 138 -14.36 6.46 -1.96
CA TYR A 138 -13.12 5.73 -2.20
C TYR A 138 -12.63 5.94 -3.64
N SER A 139 -11.31 6.05 -3.81
CA SER A 139 -10.67 6.16 -5.11
C SER A 139 -9.35 5.39 -5.18
N ASN A 140 -9.09 4.81 -6.35
CA ASN A 140 -7.81 4.22 -6.72
C ASN A 140 -6.99 5.25 -7.50
N VAL A 141 -5.99 5.84 -6.88
CA VAL A 141 -5.08 6.78 -7.58
C VAL A 141 -3.93 5.98 -8.18
N GLY A 142 -3.55 6.31 -9.42
CA GLY A 142 -2.46 5.64 -10.13
C GLY A 142 -2.73 4.17 -10.49
N SER A 143 -3.99 3.72 -10.45
CA SER A 143 -4.30 2.32 -10.68
C SER A 143 -4.07 1.88 -12.12
N TYR A 144 -3.51 0.69 -12.26
CA TYR A 144 -3.33 0.00 -13.54
C TYR A 144 -3.77 -1.46 -13.42
N ARG A 145 -4.09 -2.10 -14.55
CA ARG A 145 -4.52 -3.50 -14.61
C ARG A 145 -3.48 -4.30 -15.39
N ASP A 146 -2.74 -5.14 -14.68
CA ASP A 146 -1.69 -6.02 -15.24
C ASP A 146 -1.78 -7.41 -14.61
N GLY A 147 -2.99 -7.98 -14.65
CA GLY A 147 -3.30 -9.26 -14.01
C GLY A 147 -2.84 -9.29 -12.55
N ARG A 148 -1.98 -10.25 -12.21
CA ARG A 148 -1.47 -10.48 -10.84
C ARG A 148 -0.44 -9.45 -10.37
N LYS A 149 0.03 -8.55 -11.23
CA LYS A 149 1.01 -7.50 -10.89
C LYS A 149 0.38 -6.13 -10.70
N GLY A 150 -0.89 -6.00 -11.08
CA GLY A 150 -1.63 -4.75 -11.01
C GLY A 150 -2.74 -4.80 -9.99
N TRP A 151 -3.59 -3.79 -10.05
CA TRP A 151 -4.73 -3.68 -9.15
C TRP A 151 -5.78 -4.74 -9.52
N VAL A 152 -6.36 -5.40 -8.54
CA VAL A 152 -7.41 -6.42 -8.75
C VAL A 152 -8.62 -6.10 -7.91
N ASP A 153 -9.80 -6.05 -8.54
CA ASP A 153 -11.06 -5.80 -7.83
C ASP A 153 -11.70 -7.15 -7.41
N HIS A 154 -12.16 -7.22 -6.17
CA HIS A 154 -12.77 -8.39 -5.56
C HIS A 154 -14.17 -8.09 -5.01
N GLY A 155 -14.97 -9.15 -4.86
CA GLY A 155 -16.34 -9.07 -4.33
C GLY A 155 -17.41 -8.85 -5.39
N ASP A 156 -18.61 -8.43 -4.96
CA ASP A 156 -19.78 -8.20 -5.81
C ASP A 156 -20.04 -6.70 -6.10
N GLY A 157 -19.07 -5.84 -5.78
CA GLY A 157 -19.17 -4.39 -5.97
C GLY A 157 -20.02 -3.67 -4.93
N LYS A 158 -20.61 -4.37 -3.95
CA LYS A 158 -21.40 -3.74 -2.89
C LYS A 158 -20.54 -3.36 -1.68
N CYS A 159 -21.05 -2.39 -0.92
CA CYS A 159 -20.43 -1.97 0.32
C CYS A 159 -20.29 -3.14 1.31
N GLY A 160 -19.09 -3.30 1.87
CA GLY A 160 -18.78 -4.34 2.87
C GLY A 160 -18.37 -5.70 2.28
N SER A 161 -18.67 -5.98 1.01
CA SER A 161 -18.27 -7.21 0.31
C SER A 161 -17.22 -6.97 -0.77
N ALA A 162 -17.09 -5.74 -1.26
CA ALA A 162 -16.07 -5.35 -2.23
C ALA A 162 -14.75 -4.92 -1.55
N PHE A 163 -13.64 -5.25 -2.20
CA PHE A 163 -12.31 -4.72 -1.86
C PHE A 163 -11.41 -4.71 -3.10
N VAL A 164 -10.29 -4.02 -3.01
CA VAL A 164 -9.29 -3.94 -4.08
C VAL A 164 -7.95 -4.41 -3.55
N SER A 165 -7.29 -5.30 -4.27
CA SER A 165 -5.91 -5.67 -4.02
C SER A 165 -5.01 -4.70 -4.77
N ILE A 166 -4.19 -3.98 -4.00
CA ILE A 166 -3.28 -2.93 -4.44
C ILE A 166 -1.86 -3.51 -4.48
N PRO A 167 -1.17 -3.45 -5.63
CA PRO A 167 0.18 -4.00 -5.75
C PRO A 167 1.12 -3.30 -4.79
N MET A 168 2.08 -4.06 -4.25
CA MET A 168 3.16 -3.45 -3.48
C MET A 168 4.16 -2.77 -4.41
N SER A 169 4.89 -1.79 -3.89
CA SER A 169 5.94 -1.07 -4.62
C SER A 169 7.13 -1.95 -5.01
N GLY A 170 7.26 -3.14 -4.38
CA GLY A 170 8.41 -4.03 -4.53
C GLY A 170 9.58 -3.70 -3.59
N ASP A 171 9.43 -2.66 -2.76
CA ASP A 171 10.42 -2.21 -1.78
C ASP A 171 9.77 -2.08 -0.39
N ALA A 172 10.37 -2.71 0.62
CA ALA A 172 9.88 -2.70 1.99
C ALA A 172 9.90 -1.30 2.66
N ARG A 173 10.68 -0.36 2.14
CA ARG A 173 10.91 0.98 2.71
C ARG A 173 10.33 2.10 1.85
N ARG A 174 10.08 1.86 0.56
CA ARG A 174 9.62 2.90 -0.37
C ARG A 174 8.22 2.63 -0.87
N ASP A 175 7.40 3.66 -0.86
CA ASP A 175 6.11 3.72 -1.54
C ASP A 175 6.27 4.22 -2.98
N ASP A 176 5.35 3.82 -3.86
CA ASP A 176 5.09 4.50 -5.12
C ASP A 176 4.13 5.67 -4.83
N SER A 177 4.66 6.89 -4.84
CA SER A 177 3.88 8.10 -4.55
C SER A 177 2.81 8.42 -5.59
N SER A 178 2.89 7.81 -6.78
CA SER A 178 1.91 7.99 -7.85
C SER A 178 0.68 7.08 -7.72
N ALA A 179 0.76 6.04 -6.87
CA ALA A 179 -0.29 5.04 -6.73
C ALA A 179 -0.67 4.78 -5.25
N TYR A 180 -1.96 4.93 -4.92
CA TYR A 180 -2.46 4.72 -3.55
C TYR A 180 -3.97 4.56 -3.50
N GLY A 181 -4.47 3.90 -2.45
CA GLY A 181 -5.89 3.86 -2.14
C GLY A 181 -6.26 5.05 -1.26
N GLN A 182 -7.37 5.73 -1.54
CA GLN A 182 -7.82 6.88 -0.77
C GLN A 182 -9.28 6.73 -0.35
N TRP A 183 -9.57 7.01 0.92
CA TRP A 183 -10.92 7.14 1.47
C TRP A 183 -11.12 8.56 1.96
N THR A 184 -12.24 9.19 1.62
CA THR A 184 -12.58 10.54 2.08
C THR A 184 -13.95 10.55 2.72
N PHE A 185 -14.01 11.08 3.94
CA PHE A 185 -15.22 11.28 4.73
C PHE A 185 -15.52 12.77 4.84
N ALA A 186 -16.77 13.17 4.65
CA ALA A 186 -17.25 14.53 4.95
C ALA A 186 -17.80 14.55 6.38
N VAL A 187 -16.93 14.79 7.37
CA VAL A 187 -17.21 14.64 8.80
C VAL A 187 -16.55 15.73 9.64
N THR A 188 -17.13 16.01 10.80
CA THR A 188 -16.63 16.98 11.79
C THR A 188 -16.56 16.36 13.18
N GLY A 189 -15.68 16.87 14.04
CA GLY A 189 -15.58 16.45 15.44
C GLY A 189 -14.45 15.45 15.65
N THR A 190 -14.62 14.51 16.59
CA THR A 190 -13.65 13.43 16.85
C THR A 190 -14.22 12.11 16.36
N CYS A 191 -13.51 11.45 15.45
CA CYS A 191 -13.92 10.21 14.79
C CYS A 191 -13.06 9.03 15.23
N ASP A 192 -13.69 7.99 15.76
CA ASP A 192 -13.07 6.68 15.96
C ASP A 192 -13.07 5.92 14.63
N VAL A 193 -11.88 5.60 14.12
CA VAL A 193 -11.71 5.00 12.80
C VAL A 193 -11.34 3.54 12.93
N SER A 194 -11.97 2.73 12.09
CA SER A 194 -11.67 1.29 11.95
C SER A 194 -11.58 0.89 10.49
N VAL A 195 -10.65 -0.02 10.19
CA VAL A 195 -10.38 -0.55 8.85
C VAL A 195 -10.81 -2.01 8.80
N HIS A 196 -11.65 -2.36 7.83
CA HIS A 196 -11.94 -3.75 7.55
C HIS A 196 -10.79 -4.37 6.76
N VAL A 197 -10.26 -5.49 7.22
CA VAL A 197 -9.31 -6.31 6.48
C VAL A 197 -10.09 -7.50 5.92
N PRO A 198 -10.24 -7.64 4.59
CA PRO A 198 -11.02 -8.73 4.01
C PRO A 198 -10.31 -10.08 4.19
N ASN A 199 -11.06 -11.16 3.98
CA ASN A 199 -10.46 -12.48 3.81
C ASN A 199 -9.83 -12.60 2.41
N GLY A 200 -8.78 -13.39 2.28
CA GLY A 200 -8.14 -13.66 0.99
C GLY A 200 -6.79 -14.35 1.13
N SER A 201 -6.18 -14.68 -0.01
CA SER A 201 -4.81 -15.24 -0.06
C SER A 201 -3.75 -14.15 0.17
N LEU A 202 -2.46 -14.52 0.07
CA LEU A 202 -1.36 -13.55 0.14
C LEU A 202 -1.42 -12.55 -1.03
N GLU A 203 -1.81 -13.02 -2.20
CA GLU A 203 -1.95 -12.19 -3.40
C GLU A 203 -3.13 -11.24 -3.34
N GLU A 204 -4.09 -11.48 -2.45
CA GLU A 204 -5.26 -10.63 -2.29
C GLU A 204 -5.10 -9.68 -1.08
N VAL A 205 -4.58 -10.22 0.03
CA VAL A 205 -4.52 -9.58 1.35
C VAL A 205 -3.20 -9.93 2.03
N GLY A 206 -2.09 -9.54 1.42
CA GLY A 206 -0.71 -9.85 1.81
C GLY A 206 0.02 -8.78 2.60
N GLY A 207 -0.61 -7.64 2.89
CA GLY A 207 0.00 -6.50 3.58
C GLY A 207 0.71 -6.87 4.90
N ASN A 208 2.01 -6.60 4.97
CA ASN A 208 2.85 -6.91 6.12
C ASN A 208 4.07 -5.96 6.27
N PRO A 209 3.90 -4.81 6.94
CA PRO A 209 2.61 -4.17 7.22
C PRO A 209 2.07 -3.40 6.01
N THR A 210 0.78 -3.06 6.04
CA THR A 210 0.18 -2.02 5.19
C THR A 210 0.20 -0.70 5.94
N VAL A 211 0.78 0.34 5.35
CA VAL A 211 0.93 1.66 5.98
C VAL A 211 -0.16 2.61 5.49
N TYR A 212 -0.69 3.40 6.42
CA TYR A 212 -1.72 4.39 6.16
C TYR A 212 -1.33 5.76 6.69
N TYR A 213 -1.74 6.80 5.98
CA TYR A 213 -1.73 8.19 6.45
C TYR A 213 -3.14 8.71 6.64
N VAL A 214 -3.30 9.61 7.61
CA VAL A 214 -4.57 10.29 7.90
C VAL A 214 -4.37 11.78 7.73
N PHE A 215 -5.32 12.43 7.06
CA PHE A 215 -5.33 13.86 6.83
C PHE A 215 -6.65 14.47 7.31
N ASP A 216 -6.58 15.66 7.90
CA ASP A 216 -7.71 16.43 8.41
C ASP A 216 -8.42 17.28 7.34
N ARG A 217 -8.30 16.88 6.08
CA ARG A 217 -8.74 17.62 4.89
C ARG A 217 -9.19 16.67 3.79
N ALA A 218 -9.72 17.23 2.71
CA ALA A 218 -9.97 16.49 1.48
C ALA A 218 -8.65 16.29 0.70
N GLY A 219 -8.33 15.05 0.35
CA GLY A 219 -7.12 14.71 -0.40
C GLY A 219 -5.87 14.52 0.47
N VAL A 220 -4.74 14.25 -0.19
CA VAL A 220 -3.49 13.72 0.43
C VAL A 220 -2.29 14.68 0.34
N GLY A 221 -2.54 15.99 0.40
CA GLY A 221 -1.48 17.01 0.28
C GLY A 221 -0.93 17.50 1.62
N GLY A 222 0.38 17.74 1.68
CA GLY A 222 1.08 18.28 2.84
C GLY A 222 1.38 17.24 3.91
N THR A 223 1.63 17.69 5.14
CA THR A 223 1.94 16.78 6.26
C THR A 223 0.66 16.06 6.75
N PRO A 224 0.68 14.73 6.88
CA PRO A 224 -0.43 14.00 7.46
C PRO A 224 -0.61 14.32 8.94
N LEU A 225 -1.86 14.29 9.39
CA LEU A 225 -2.22 14.40 10.81
C LEU A 225 -1.63 13.26 11.63
N ALA A 226 -1.63 12.04 11.06
CA ALA A 226 -1.15 10.84 11.72
C ALA A 226 -0.78 9.76 10.71
N SER A 227 -0.11 8.71 11.18
CA SER A 227 0.14 7.48 10.45
C SER A 227 -0.13 6.25 11.32
N PHE A 228 -0.50 5.14 10.69
CA PHE A 228 -0.63 3.84 11.36
C PHE A 228 -0.32 2.71 10.38
N ALA A 229 -0.08 1.51 10.90
CA ALA A 229 0.30 0.36 10.08
C ALA A 229 -0.43 -0.92 10.53
N ILE A 230 -1.05 -1.65 9.60
CA ILE A 230 -1.79 -2.88 9.89
C ILE A 230 -1.06 -4.06 9.26
N LYS A 231 -0.74 -5.09 10.06
CA LYS A 231 -0.32 -6.39 9.53
C LYS A 231 -1.56 -7.16 9.07
N GLN A 232 -2.00 -6.89 7.85
CA GLN A 232 -3.27 -7.38 7.29
C GLN A 232 -3.36 -8.91 7.27
N VAL A 233 -2.25 -9.58 7.00
CA VAL A 233 -2.17 -11.05 6.99
C VAL A 233 -2.65 -11.69 8.30
N ASP A 234 -2.48 -11.00 9.44
CA ASP A 234 -2.88 -11.48 10.77
C ASP A 234 -4.29 -11.03 11.18
N LYS A 235 -4.94 -10.17 10.38
CA LYS A 235 -6.22 -9.51 10.70
C LYS A 235 -7.33 -9.80 9.67
N ARG A 236 -7.09 -10.72 8.74
CA ARG A 236 -8.06 -11.10 7.70
C ARG A 236 -9.44 -11.44 8.29
N GLY A 237 -10.47 -10.86 7.69
CA GLY A 237 -11.88 -10.99 8.11
C GLY A 237 -12.27 -10.13 9.30
N GLN A 238 -11.43 -9.21 9.77
CA GLN A 238 -11.66 -8.43 10.99
C GLN A 238 -11.77 -6.93 10.72
N TRP A 239 -12.53 -6.24 11.57
CA TRP A 239 -12.44 -4.80 11.73
C TRP A 239 -11.34 -4.46 12.74
N VAL A 240 -10.39 -3.64 12.33
CA VAL A 240 -9.26 -3.20 13.15
C VAL A 240 -9.47 -1.74 13.52
N GLY A 241 -9.63 -1.45 14.82
CA GLY A 241 -9.64 -0.07 15.31
C GLY A 241 -8.23 0.54 15.22
N VAL A 242 -8.13 1.74 14.64
CA VAL A 242 -6.84 2.40 14.35
C VAL A 242 -6.65 3.71 15.10
N GLY A 243 -7.66 4.15 15.85
CA GLY A 243 -7.57 5.30 16.75
C GLY A 243 -8.62 6.37 16.47
N LYS A 244 -8.51 7.46 17.24
CA LYS A 244 -9.43 8.60 17.16
C LYS A 244 -8.73 9.79 16.51
N PHE A 245 -9.38 10.41 15.54
CA PHE A 245 -8.83 11.54 14.78
C PHE A 245 -9.79 12.73 14.79
N LYS A 246 -9.25 13.94 14.91
CA LYS A 246 -10.05 15.17 14.77
C LYS A 246 -10.26 15.46 13.29
N ALA A 247 -11.49 15.86 12.95
CA ALA A 247 -11.87 16.24 11.59
C ALA A 247 -12.56 17.61 11.59
N SER A 248 -12.18 18.47 10.65
CA SER A 248 -12.66 19.84 10.51
C SER A 248 -13.46 20.02 9.22
N GLY A 249 -14.33 19.05 8.92
CA GLY A 249 -15.19 19.02 7.72
C GLY A 249 -14.83 17.89 6.76
N ASN A 250 -13.57 17.46 6.74
CA ASN A 250 -13.14 16.27 6.02
C ASN A 250 -12.14 15.44 6.84
N LEU A 251 -12.13 14.15 6.59
CA LEU A 251 -11.11 13.22 7.04
C LEU A 251 -10.72 12.33 5.86
N THR A 252 -9.45 12.30 5.48
CA THR A 252 -8.95 11.44 4.40
C THR A 252 -7.99 10.41 4.97
N VAL A 253 -8.16 9.15 4.57
CA VAL A 253 -7.23 8.06 4.84
C VAL A 253 -6.58 7.65 3.53
N GLN A 254 -5.27 7.51 3.52
CA GLN A 254 -4.48 7.06 2.37
C GLN A 254 -3.81 5.73 2.73
N LEU A 255 -3.90 4.73 1.87
CA LEU A 255 -3.14 3.48 1.95
C LEU A 255 -1.97 3.56 0.98
N LEU A 256 -0.76 3.38 1.50
CA LEU A 256 0.49 3.42 0.73
C LEU A 256 0.85 2.05 0.16
N THR A 257 1.51 2.06 -1.00
CA THR A 257 1.96 0.85 -1.71
C THR A 257 3.22 0.20 -1.10
N ARG A 258 3.87 0.83 -0.11
CA ARG A 258 5.10 0.33 0.53
C ARG A 258 5.00 -1.14 0.91
N GLY A 259 5.90 -1.97 0.41
CA GLY A 259 5.91 -3.40 0.68
C GLY A 259 6.70 -4.18 -0.36
N GLN A 260 7.07 -5.41 -0.01
CA GLN A 260 7.80 -6.32 -0.89
C GLN A 260 6.90 -7.47 -1.34
N ASP A 261 6.81 -7.69 -2.65
CA ASP A 261 6.02 -8.74 -3.30
C ASP A 261 6.89 -9.84 -3.92
N TRP A 262 8.10 -10.03 -3.39
CA TRP A 262 9.06 -11.04 -3.83
C TRP A 262 9.92 -11.53 -2.66
N ASN A 263 10.57 -12.67 -2.84
CA ASN A 263 11.58 -13.21 -1.93
C ASN A 263 12.68 -13.94 -2.72
N SER A 264 13.57 -14.64 -2.02
CA SER A 264 14.67 -15.39 -2.65
C SER A 264 14.22 -16.49 -3.62
N SER A 265 12.97 -16.95 -3.52
CA SER A 265 12.38 -17.97 -4.40
C SER A 265 11.62 -17.37 -5.59
N GLY A 266 11.54 -16.04 -5.68
CA GLY A 266 10.87 -15.32 -6.77
C GLY A 266 9.70 -14.45 -6.31
N PRO A 267 8.81 -14.04 -7.24
CA PRO A 267 7.69 -13.17 -6.92
C PRO A 267 6.64 -13.91 -6.06
N THR A 268 6.22 -13.26 -4.98
CA THR A 268 5.08 -13.69 -4.14
C THR A 268 3.78 -13.06 -4.62
N TYR A 269 3.85 -11.95 -5.37
CA TYR A 269 2.70 -11.15 -5.79
C TYR A 269 1.82 -10.74 -4.60
N ALA A 270 2.41 -10.50 -3.43
CA ALA A 270 1.65 -10.02 -2.28
C ALA A 270 1.04 -8.64 -2.59
N HIS A 271 -0.21 -8.42 -2.18
CA HIS A 271 -0.91 -7.14 -2.34
C HIS A 271 -1.38 -6.59 -1.00
N HIS A 272 -1.52 -5.28 -0.90
CA HIS A 272 -2.30 -4.67 0.19
C HIS A 272 -3.78 -4.73 -0.16
N ALA A 273 -4.64 -4.99 0.81
CA ALA A 273 -6.09 -4.96 0.61
C ALA A 273 -6.67 -3.61 1.03
N ALA A 274 -7.38 -2.96 0.11
CA ALA A 274 -8.20 -1.80 0.38
C ALA A 274 -9.69 -2.19 0.42
N SER A 275 -10.26 -2.26 1.62
CA SER A 275 -11.69 -2.55 1.83
C SER A 275 -12.38 -1.36 2.49
N ALA A 276 -13.50 -1.61 3.17
CA ALA A 276 -14.27 -0.58 3.84
C ALA A 276 -13.51 0.02 5.04
N ILE A 277 -13.64 1.33 5.23
CA ILE A 277 -13.22 2.04 6.44
C ILE A 277 -14.48 2.66 7.06
N LYS A 278 -14.60 2.54 8.37
CA LYS A 278 -15.69 3.10 9.16
C LYS A 278 -15.17 4.18 10.09
N ALA A 279 -15.90 5.29 10.18
CA ALA A 279 -15.65 6.40 11.08
C ALA A 279 -16.89 6.64 11.95
N ASP A 280 -16.76 6.46 13.26
CA ASP A 280 -17.79 6.75 14.25
C ASP A 280 -17.45 8.09 14.91
N CYS A 281 -18.15 9.16 14.51
CA CYS A 281 -17.81 10.54 14.86
C CYS A 281 -18.77 11.14 15.87
N THR A 282 -18.23 11.80 16.89
CA THR A 282 -18.97 12.65 17.83
C THR A 282 -18.65 14.12 17.58
N ALA A 283 -19.69 14.96 17.60
CA ALA A 283 -19.57 16.41 17.42
C ALA A 283 -18.75 17.07 18.55
#